data_AF-A0AAU4ZFE8-F1
#
_entry.id   AF-A0AAU4ZFE8-F1
#
_cell.length_a   1.000
_cell.length_b   1.000
_cell.length_c   1.000
_cell.angle_alpha   90.00
_cell.angle_beta   90.00
_cell.angle_gamma   90.00
#
_symmetry.space_group_name_H-M   'P 1'
#
loop_
_entity.id
_entity.type
_entity.pdbx_description
1 polymer ?
#
loop_
_entity_poly.entity_id
_entity_poly.type
_entity_poly.pdbx_seq_one_letter_code
_entity_poly.pdbx_strand_id
1 'polypeptide(L)'
;MDDREDVALTAEDYESVLVAMRMLSSRYRSGWTLNEALNQWRLVVEDIEEGVDTQWAWEYHNELFCRDWLYEAWPLLTARVRALRQSLLDGLDERFAAATAPMRKQETALGHRRGKWWHDRYPRLVSGEPGDELPETWSPAPEYVEDDRLSARSSLSASAVPPGCERPGGTAALIGGCRSGVGALAVVGVLLLAGAALVASLGHGMPPSPGGFVPSSV
;
A
#
# COMPACT_ATOMS: atom_id res chain seq x y z
N MET A 1 -6.50 -40.83 13.82
CA MET A 1 -5.34 -40.76 12.91
C MET A 1 -5.66 -39.62 11.97
N ASP A 2 -5.24 -38.41 12.36
CA ASP A 2 -5.39 -37.21 11.54
C ASP A 2 -4.05 -37.05 10.82
N ASP A 3 -3.96 -37.65 9.63
CA ASP A 3 -2.85 -37.45 8.71
C ASP A 3 -2.97 -36.02 8.17
N ARG A 4 -2.64 -35.03 9.00
CA ARG A 4 -2.17 -33.75 8.51
C ARG A 4 -0.79 -34.01 7.93
N GLU A 5 -0.76 -34.61 6.74
CA GLU A 5 0.37 -34.42 5.85
C GLU A 5 0.56 -32.90 5.77
N ASP A 6 1.63 -32.41 6.38
CA ASP A 6 2.25 -31.15 5.98
C ASP A 6 2.64 -31.35 4.51
N VAL A 7 1.68 -31.15 3.60
CA VAL A 7 1.89 -31.29 2.17
C VAL A 7 2.87 -30.20 1.79
N ALA A 8 4.14 -30.61 1.68
CA ALA A 8 5.22 -29.73 1.31
C ALA A 8 4.87 -29.02 0.00
N LEU A 9 5.07 -27.69 -0.02
CA LEU A 9 4.87 -26.88 -1.22
C LEU A 9 5.76 -27.41 -2.35
N THR A 10 5.18 -27.51 -3.55
CA THR A 10 5.90 -27.96 -4.75
C THR A 10 6.60 -26.80 -5.43
N ALA A 11 7.47 -27.09 -6.40
CA ALA A 11 8.09 -26.06 -7.24
C ALA A 11 7.07 -25.18 -7.96
N GLU A 12 5.93 -25.75 -8.38
CA GLU A 12 4.82 -25.01 -9.00
C GLU A 12 4.20 -24.00 -8.03
N ASP A 13 4.05 -24.37 -6.75
CA ASP A 13 3.53 -23.47 -5.72
C ASP A 13 4.45 -22.25 -5.55
N TYR A 14 5.77 -22.48 -5.45
CA TYR A 14 6.75 -21.40 -5.37
C TYR A 14 6.79 -20.54 -6.64
N GLU A 15 6.72 -21.16 -7.82
CA GLU A 15 6.71 -20.43 -9.09
C GLU A 15 5.47 -19.53 -9.21
N SER A 16 4.29 -19.97 -8.74
CA SER A 16 3.08 -19.14 -8.73
C SER A 16 3.26 -17.84 -7.92
N VAL A 17 3.95 -17.93 -6.77
CA VAL A 17 4.28 -16.77 -5.94
C VAL A 17 5.28 -15.85 -6.65
N LEU A 18 6.29 -16.42 -7.32
CA LEU A 18 7.28 -15.65 -8.09
C LEU A 18 6.63 -14.94 -9.29
N VAL A 19 5.71 -15.61 -9.99
CA VAL A 19 4.93 -15.02 -11.09
C VAL A 19 4.12 -13.84 -10.58
N ALA A 20 3.38 -13.98 -9.48
CA ALA A 20 2.61 -12.89 -8.90
C ALA A 20 3.50 -11.69 -8.54
N MET A 21 4.62 -11.95 -7.86
CA MET A 21 5.59 -10.92 -7.50
C MET A 21 6.13 -10.18 -8.73
N ARG A 22 6.57 -10.90 -9.77
CA ARG A 22 7.11 -10.29 -10.99
C ARG A 22 6.06 -9.46 -11.73
N MET A 23 4.85 -9.99 -11.90
CA MET A 23 3.77 -9.31 -12.62
C MET A 23 3.33 -8.01 -11.94
N LEU A 24 3.35 -7.97 -10.60
CA LEU A 24 2.87 -6.82 -9.83
C LEU A 24 3.98 -5.82 -9.46
N SER A 25 5.26 -6.20 -9.61
CA SER A 25 6.43 -5.39 -9.24
C SER A 25 6.51 -3.99 -9.87
N SER A 26 5.94 -3.79 -11.06
CA SER A 26 5.97 -2.49 -11.76
C SER A 26 4.85 -1.54 -11.31
N ARG A 27 3.77 -2.09 -10.73
CA ARG A 27 2.59 -1.34 -10.29
C ARG A 27 2.64 -0.98 -8.81
N TYR A 28 3.19 -1.87 -8.00
CA TYR A 28 3.34 -1.70 -6.55
C TYR A 28 4.81 -1.45 -6.23
N ARG A 29 5.12 -0.64 -5.21
CA ARG A 29 6.50 -0.33 -4.82
C ARG A 29 7.30 -1.64 -4.67
N SER A 30 8.36 -1.76 -5.47
CA SER A 30 9.42 -2.78 -5.41
C SER A 30 9.04 -4.15 -4.85
N GLY A 31 8.30 -4.94 -5.63
CA GLY A 31 8.40 -6.40 -5.60
C GLY A 31 8.03 -7.10 -4.29
N TRP A 32 6.95 -6.68 -3.62
CA TRP A 32 6.43 -7.39 -2.46
C TRP A 32 6.30 -8.89 -2.69
N THR A 33 6.76 -9.66 -1.71
CA THR A 33 6.44 -11.08 -1.62
C THR A 33 5.04 -11.29 -1.03
N LEU A 34 4.45 -12.48 -1.23
CA LEU A 34 3.15 -12.82 -0.62
C LEU A 34 3.16 -12.67 0.91
N ASN A 35 4.23 -13.14 1.57
CA ASN A 35 4.35 -13.05 3.02
C ASN A 35 4.52 -11.62 3.50
N GLU A 36 5.24 -10.80 2.74
CA GLU A 36 5.40 -9.38 3.05
C GLU A 36 4.07 -8.65 2.94
N ALA A 37 3.31 -8.85 1.86
CA ALA A 37 2.00 -8.22 1.69
C ALA A 37 1.00 -8.67 2.78
N LEU A 38 0.99 -9.95 3.17
CA LEU A 38 0.19 -10.44 4.30
C LEU A 38 0.63 -9.82 5.63
N ASN A 39 1.93 -9.69 5.86
CA ASN A 39 2.44 -9.08 7.09
C ASN A 39 2.13 -7.58 7.14
N GLN A 40 2.25 -6.86 6.02
CA GLN A 40 1.85 -5.45 5.94
C GLN A 40 0.36 -5.31 6.18
N TRP A 41 -0.48 -6.19 5.60
CA TRP A 41 -1.91 -6.16 5.87
C TRP A 41 -2.22 -6.36 7.35
N ARG A 42 -1.54 -7.31 8.01
CA ARG A 42 -1.66 -7.50 9.46
C ARG A 42 -1.31 -6.24 10.25
N LEU A 43 -0.20 -5.57 9.92
CA LEU A 43 0.23 -4.34 10.60
C LEU A 43 -0.77 -3.20 10.41
N VAL A 44 -1.26 -3.00 9.19
CA VAL A 44 -2.30 -1.99 8.88
C VAL A 44 -3.58 -2.27 9.68
N VAL A 45 -4.00 -3.53 9.78
CA VAL A 45 -5.17 -3.89 10.59
C VAL A 45 -4.95 -3.63 12.06
N GLU A 46 -3.78 -3.97 12.61
CA GLU A 46 -3.40 -3.67 13.99
C GLU A 46 -3.43 -2.16 14.26
N ASP A 47 -2.89 -1.33 13.37
CA ASP A 47 -2.90 0.13 13.51
C ASP A 47 -4.32 0.71 13.45
N ILE A 48 -5.19 0.19 12.57
CA ILE A 48 -6.59 0.63 12.48
C ILE A 48 -7.40 0.23 13.72
N GLU A 49 -7.12 -0.94 14.30
CA GLU A 49 -7.73 -1.40 15.55
C GLU A 49 -7.30 -0.54 16.74
N GLU A 50 -6.06 -0.06 16.76
CA GLU A 50 -5.54 0.82 17.82
C GLU A 50 -5.97 2.29 17.63
N GLY A 51 -6.34 2.68 16.41
CA GLY A 51 -6.80 4.02 16.05
C GLY A 51 -5.84 4.71 15.10
N VAL A 52 -6.40 5.28 14.04
CA VAL A 52 -5.62 6.00 13.01
C VAL A 52 -5.34 7.42 13.49
N ASP A 53 -4.07 7.80 13.51
CA ASP A 53 -3.63 9.16 13.81
C ASP A 53 -4.26 10.15 12.82
N THR A 54 -4.95 11.17 13.35
CA THR A 54 -5.64 12.20 12.58
C THR A 54 -4.73 12.92 11.59
N GLN A 55 -3.43 13.05 11.90
CA GLN A 55 -2.45 13.65 10.99
C GLN A 55 -2.24 12.84 9.70
N TRP A 56 -2.59 11.55 9.73
CA TRP A 56 -2.49 10.62 8.59
C TRP A 56 -3.86 10.23 8.01
N ALA A 57 -4.95 10.83 8.46
CA ALA A 57 -6.31 10.50 8.01
C ALA A 57 -6.48 10.62 6.48
N TRP A 58 -5.82 11.61 5.86
CA TRP A 58 -5.85 11.83 4.41
C TRP A 58 -5.00 10.83 3.62
N GLU A 59 -4.08 10.12 4.28
CA GLU A 59 -3.22 9.09 3.69
C GLU A 59 -3.74 7.66 3.93
N TYR A 60 -4.78 7.49 4.75
CA TYR A 60 -5.37 6.20 5.12
C TYR A 60 -5.54 5.22 3.94
N HIS A 61 -6.07 5.69 2.79
CA HIS A 61 -6.27 4.81 1.63
C HIS A 61 -4.98 4.33 0.96
N ASN A 62 -3.85 4.99 1.20
CA ASN A 62 -2.55 4.55 0.72
C ASN A 62 -2.05 3.33 1.52
N GLU A 63 -2.37 3.24 2.81
CA GLU A 63 -2.00 2.08 3.62
C GLU A 63 -2.67 0.79 3.14
N LEU A 64 -3.83 0.90 2.48
CA LEU A 64 -4.59 -0.24 1.94
C LEU A 64 -3.98 -0.85 0.66
N PHE A 65 -2.88 -0.30 0.12
CA PHE A 65 -2.23 -0.85 -1.09
C PHE A 65 -1.75 -2.30 -0.90
N CYS A 66 -1.41 -2.73 0.31
CA CYS A 66 -1.09 -4.13 0.61
C CYS A 66 -2.26 -5.07 0.32
N ARG A 67 -3.49 -4.64 0.64
CA ARG A 67 -4.70 -5.42 0.36
C ARG A 67 -5.08 -5.42 -1.12
N ASP A 68 -4.79 -4.32 -1.82
CA ASP A 68 -4.89 -4.23 -3.28
C ASP A 68 -3.96 -5.23 -3.97
N TRP A 69 -2.70 -5.31 -3.53
CA TRP A 69 -1.75 -6.29 -4.03
C TRP A 69 -2.23 -7.71 -3.79
N LEU A 70 -2.70 -8.03 -2.57
CA LEU A 70 -3.20 -9.36 -2.22
C LEU A 70 -4.37 -9.78 -3.11
N TYR A 71 -5.29 -8.85 -3.40
CA TYR A 71 -6.41 -9.10 -4.30
C TYR A 71 -5.97 -9.44 -5.73
N GLU A 72 -5.00 -8.70 -6.28
CA GLU A 72 -4.49 -8.95 -7.64
C GLU A 72 -3.60 -10.20 -7.71
N ALA A 73 -2.86 -10.49 -6.65
CA ALA A 73 -2.00 -11.67 -6.55
C ALA A 73 -2.81 -12.96 -6.39
N TRP A 74 -3.91 -12.93 -5.64
CA TRP A 74 -4.71 -14.13 -5.29
C TRP A 74 -5.03 -15.05 -6.48
N PRO A 75 -5.57 -14.57 -7.62
CA PRO A 75 -5.90 -15.43 -8.75
C PRO A 75 -4.66 -16.03 -9.46
N LEU A 76 -3.46 -15.50 -9.22
CA LEU A 76 -2.21 -16.01 -9.80
C LEU A 76 -1.62 -17.16 -8.98
N LEU A 77 -2.08 -17.36 -7.74
CA LEU A 77 -1.59 -18.37 -6.82
C LEU A 77 -2.24 -19.73 -7.09
N THR A 78 -1.48 -20.81 -6.90
CA THR A 78 -2.05 -22.17 -6.94
C THR A 78 -3.14 -22.33 -5.88
N ALA A 79 -4.04 -23.30 -6.11
CA ALA A 79 -5.08 -23.62 -5.13
C ALA A 79 -4.50 -24.02 -3.77
N ARG A 80 -3.33 -24.69 -3.74
CA ARG A 80 -2.66 -25.09 -2.50
C ARG A 80 -2.16 -23.88 -1.70
N VAL A 81 -1.48 -22.94 -2.37
CA VAL A 81 -1.00 -21.71 -1.70
C VAL A 81 -2.18 -20.91 -1.17
N ARG A 82 -3.27 -20.77 -1.94
CA ARG A 82 -4.50 -20.11 -1.47
C ARG A 82 -5.08 -20.82 -0.26
N ALA A 83 -5.27 -22.13 -0.31
CA ALA A 83 -5.84 -22.90 0.81
C ALA A 83 -5.02 -22.74 2.11
N LEU A 84 -3.70 -22.70 2.03
CA LEU A 84 -2.82 -22.50 3.18
C LEU A 84 -2.88 -21.09 3.77
N ARG A 85 -3.26 -20.08 2.98
CA ARG A 85 -3.25 -18.66 3.39
C ARG A 85 -4.64 -18.07 3.58
N GLN A 86 -5.69 -18.76 3.13
CA GLN A 86 -7.06 -18.24 3.11
C GLN A 86 -7.56 -17.90 4.52
N SER A 87 -7.37 -18.81 5.48
CA SER A 87 -7.81 -18.56 6.86
C SER A 87 -7.11 -17.36 7.51
N LEU A 88 -5.84 -17.13 7.18
CA LEU A 88 -5.11 -15.95 7.64
C LEU A 88 -5.68 -14.67 7.00
N LEU A 89 -5.88 -14.67 5.68
CA LEU A 89 -6.42 -13.50 4.98
C LEU A 89 -7.85 -13.18 5.45
N ASP A 90 -8.70 -14.19 5.59
CA ASP A 90 -10.07 -14.04 6.06
C ASP A 90 -10.11 -13.46 7.48
N GLY A 91 -9.28 -13.97 8.39
CA GLY A 91 -9.19 -13.44 9.76
C GLY A 91 -8.71 -11.99 9.81
N LEU A 92 -7.82 -11.58 8.91
CA LEU A 92 -7.41 -10.17 8.79
C LEU A 92 -8.52 -9.30 8.20
N ASP A 93 -9.22 -9.78 7.17
CA ASP A 93 -10.34 -9.07 6.54
C ASP A 93 -11.52 -8.90 7.51
N GLU A 94 -11.81 -9.91 8.35
CA GLU A 94 -12.82 -9.85 9.41
C GLU A 94 -12.47 -8.80 10.47
N ARG A 95 -11.22 -8.82 10.95
CA ARG A 95 -10.69 -7.81 11.89
C ARG A 95 -10.78 -6.40 11.33
N PHE A 96 -10.31 -6.21 10.10
CA PHE A 96 -10.43 -4.94 9.39
C PHE A 96 -11.90 -4.48 9.30
N ALA A 97 -12.80 -5.38 8.89
CA ALA A 97 -14.22 -5.05 8.78
C ALA A 97 -14.85 -4.67 10.13
N ALA A 98 -14.42 -5.29 11.23
CA ALA A 98 -14.86 -4.95 12.57
C ALA A 98 -14.33 -3.57 13.02
N ALA A 99 -13.06 -3.27 12.76
CA ALA A 99 -12.40 -2.02 13.13
C ALA A 99 -12.82 -0.81 12.27
N THR A 100 -13.53 -1.05 11.17
CA THR A 100 -13.95 -0.01 10.22
C THR A 100 -15.47 0.06 10.07
N ALA A 101 -15.96 1.20 9.58
CA ALA A 101 -17.36 1.43 9.24
C ALA A 101 -17.51 1.71 7.74
N PRO A 102 -18.64 1.32 7.12
CA PRO A 102 -18.91 1.63 5.71
C PRO A 102 -19.07 3.14 5.51
N MET A 103 -18.44 3.69 4.47
CA MET A 103 -18.61 5.10 4.10
C MET A 103 -20.01 5.36 3.55
N ARG A 104 -20.62 6.48 3.95
CA ARG A 104 -22.00 6.86 3.53
C ARG A 104 -22.12 7.17 2.04
N LYS A 105 -21.10 7.80 1.49
CA LYS A 105 -20.91 7.93 0.05
C LYS A 105 -19.79 6.97 -0.28
N GLN A 106 -20.05 6.02 -1.19
CA GLN A 106 -18.95 5.49 -1.97
C GLN A 106 -18.34 6.71 -2.63
N GLU A 107 -17.18 7.15 -2.14
CA GLU A 107 -16.32 7.98 -2.97
C GLU A 107 -16.25 7.22 -4.28
N THR A 108 -16.60 7.85 -5.41
CA THR A 108 -16.52 7.18 -6.71
C THR A 108 -15.06 6.81 -6.90
N ALA A 109 -14.69 5.63 -6.42
CA ALA A 109 -13.32 5.22 -6.27
C ALA A 109 -12.70 5.28 -7.67
N LEU A 110 -11.83 6.26 -7.88
CA LEU A 110 -11.25 6.50 -9.19
C LEU A 110 -10.18 5.44 -9.45
N GLY A 111 -10.15 4.93 -10.68
CA GLY A 111 -9.10 4.01 -11.13
C GLY A 111 -9.06 2.68 -10.37
N HIS A 112 -7.91 2.34 -9.79
CA HIS A 112 -7.59 1.01 -9.28
C HIS A 112 -8.34 0.61 -7.98
N ARG A 113 -9.08 1.54 -7.36
CA ARG A 113 -9.79 1.32 -6.09
C ARG A 113 -11.24 0.84 -6.28
N ARG A 114 -11.77 0.93 -7.50
CA ARG A 114 -13.18 0.61 -7.80
C ARG A 114 -13.50 -0.86 -7.55
N GLY A 115 -14.58 -1.12 -6.82
CA GLY A 115 -15.09 -2.46 -6.55
C GLY A 115 -14.32 -3.23 -5.47
N LYS A 116 -13.39 -2.56 -4.78
CA LYS A 116 -12.61 -3.13 -3.68
C LYS A 116 -13.22 -2.68 -2.36
N TRP A 117 -14.00 -3.57 -1.74
CA TRP A 117 -14.84 -3.24 -0.58
C TRP A 117 -14.09 -2.61 0.60
N TRP A 118 -12.80 -2.88 0.77
CA TRP A 118 -11.98 -2.29 1.82
C TRP A 118 -11.72 -0.78 1.63
N HIS A 119 -11.80 -0.27 0.40
CA HIS A 119 -11.72 1.18 0.12
C HIS A 119 -13.02 1.92 0.40
N ASP A 120 -14.16 1.23 0.53
CA ASP A 120 -15.46 1.83 0.85
C ASP A 120 -15.68 1.95 2.37
N ARG A 121 -14.59 1.99 3.15
CA ARG A 121 -14.64 1.92 4.62
C ARG A 121 -13.65 2.88 5.25
N TYR A 122 -14.02 3.39 6.41
CA TYR A 122 -13.18 4.30 7.21
C TYR A 122 -12.95 3.74 8.63
N PRO A 123 -11.86 4.12 9.31
CA PRO A 123 -11.58 3.71 10.68
C PRO A 123 -12.68 4.11 11.66
N ARG A 124 -13.02 3.25 12.62
CA ARG A 124 -13.92 3.61 13.71
C ARG A 124 -13.24 4.42 14.80
N LEU A 125 -11.95 4.21 14.97
CA LEU A 125 -11.13 4.84 16.00
C LEU A 125 -10.09 5.73 15.35
N VAL A 126 -9.88 6.90 15.93
CA VAL A 126 -8.80 7.83 15.57
C VAL A 126 -8.08 8.29 16.83
N SER A 127 -6.81 8.62 16.68
CA SER A 127 -6.00 9.22 17.75
C SER A 127 -5.48 10.58 17.30
N GLY A 128 -5.11 11.46 18.23
CA GLY A 128 -4.71 12.84 17.93
C GLY A 128 -5.58 13.88 18.63
N GLU A 129 -5.59 15.12 18.14
CA GLU A 129 -6.29 16.21 18.81
C GLU A 129 -7.78 16.25 18.41
N PRO A 130 -8.72 16.21 19.38
CA PRO A 130 -10.13 16.39 19.09
C PRO A 130 -10.39 17.73 18.41
N GLY A 131 -10.87 17.69 17.17
CA GLY A 131 -11.12 18.88 16.35
C GLY A 131 -10.26 18.97 15.09
N ASP A 132 -9.29 18.06 14.93
CA ASP A 132 -8.61 17.87 13.66
C ASP A 132 -9.62 17.58 12.54
N GLU A 133 -9.37 18.17 11.37
CA GLU A 133 -10.24 18.02 10.21
C GLU A 133 -10.09 16.61 9.62
N LEU A 134 -11.19 15.86 9.64
CA LEU A 134 -11.27 14.53 9.08
C LEU A 134 -12.00 14.54 7.72
N PRO A 135 -11.74 13.55 6.85
CA PRO A 135 -12.47 13.43 5.60
C PRO A 135 -13.99 13.41 5.82
N GLU A 136 -14.75 14.22 5.06
CA GLU A 136 -16.22 14.29 5.19
C GLU A 136 -16.91 12.93 4.99
N THR A 137 -16.26 12.02 4.26
CA THR A 137 -16.75 10.66 4.00
C THR A 137 -16.73 9.77 5.24
N TRP A 138 -15.95 10.12 6.27
CA TRP A 138 -15.85 9.41 7.55
C TRP A 138 -17.02 9.80 8.44
N SER A 139 -18.19 9.24 8.10
CA SER A 139 -19.46 9.71 8.65
C SER A 139 -20.40 8.54 8.99
N PRO A 140 -20.81 8.37 10.26
CA PRO A 140 -20.57 9.24 11.43
C PRO A 140 -19.08 9.39 11.81
N ALA A 141 -18.75 10.49 12.50
CA ALA A 141 -17.37 10.77 12.91
C ALA A 141 -16.79 9.59 13.73
N PRO A 142 -15.53 9.20 13.50
CA PRO A 142 -14.85 8.22 14.33
C PRO A 142 -14.77 8.65 15.81
N GLU A 143 -14.61 7.67 16.69
CA GLU A 143 -14.37 7.88 18.10
C GLU A 143 -12.88 8.19 18.35
N TYR A 144 -12.60 9.17 19.20
CA TYR A 144 -11.24 9.53 19.59
C TYR A 144 -10.78 8.62 20.73
N VAL A 145 -9.59 8.05 20.58
CA VAL A 145 -8.90 7.26 21.61
C VAL A 145 -7.60 7.94 22.02
N GLU A 146 -7.22 7.76 23.28
CA GLU A 146 -5.93 8.23 23.79
C GLU A 146 -4.81 7.49 23.07
N ASP A 147 -3.83 8.24 22.54
CA ASP A 147 -2.66 7.62 21.93
C ASP A 147 -1.66 7.22 23.03
N ASP A 148 -1.76 5.98 23.50
CA ASP A 148 -0.80 5.40 24.44
C ASP A 148 0.64 5.40 23.86
N ARG A 149 0.81 5.50 22.52
CA ARG A 149 2.11 5.59 21.85
C ARG A 149 2.75 6.97 22.02
N LEU A 150 1.95 8.04 22.13
CA LEU A 150 2.41 9.40 22.47
C LEU A 150 2.65 9.57 23.98
N SER A 151 1.83 8.95 24.83
CA SER A 151 2.05 8.93 26.29
C SER A 151 3.39 8.27 26.66
N ALA A 152 3.77 7.19 25.98
CA ALA A 152 5.08 6.56 26.15
C ALA A 152 6.25 7.45 25.68
N ARG A 153 6.10 8.18 24.56
CA ARG A 153 7.12 9.12 24.05
C ARG A 153 7.30 10.35 24.96
N SER A 154 6.20 10.89 25.49
CA SER A 154 6.22 12.02 26.43
C SER A 154 6.85 11.64 27.77
N SER A 155 6.61 10.41 28.24
CA SER A 155 7.21 9.88 29.48
C SER A 155 8.72 9.64 29.34
N LEU A 156 9.19 9.23 28.17
CA LEU A 156 10.63 9.09 27.88
C LEU A 156 11.34 10.44 27.69
N SER A 157 10.65 11.47 27.18
CA SER A 157 11.18 12.83 27.06
C SER A 157 11.28 13.54 28.42
N ALA A 158 10.34 13.29 29.34
CA ALA A 158 10.33 13.89 30.68
C ALA A 158 11.41 13.33 31.62
N SER A 159 12.03 12.17 31.29
CA SER A 159 13.02 11.49 32.16
C SER A 159 14.49 11.83 31.83
N ALA A 160 14.76 12.78 30.94
CA ALA A 160 16.12 13.15 30.53
C ALA A 160 16.53 14.57 30.96
N VAL A 161 16.51 14.84 32.27
CA VAL A 161 17.35 15.90 32.85
C VAL A 161 18.07 15.33 34.09
N PRO A 162 19.25 14.72 33.93
CA PRO A 162 20.15 14.53 35.06
C PRO A 162 20.82 15.88 35.40
N PRO A 163 20.91 16.28 36.68
CA PRO A 163 21.65 17.46 37.05
C PRO A 163 23.16 17.18 36.97
N GLY A 164 23.84 17.93 36.11
CA GLY A 164 25.28 18.21 36.20
C GLY A 164 26.23 17.07 35.86
N CYS A 165 26.91 17.17 34.72
CA CYS A 165 28.36 16.97 34.66
C CYS A 165 28.89 17.41 33.29
N GLU A 166 29.92 18.26 33.33
CA GLU A 166 30.67 18.75 32.18
C GLU A 166 31.49 17.62 31.50
N ARG A 167 31.53 17.65 30.15
CA ARG A 167 32.61 17.33 29.16
C ARG A 167 33.73 16.29 29.48
N PRO A 168 34.55 15.87 28.48
CA PRO A 168 34.30 15.46 27.08
C PRO A 168 35.05 14.15 26.69
N GLY A 169 34.71 13.57 25.53
CA GLY A 169 35.64 12.74 24.74
C GLY A 169 35.43 11.22 24.80
N GLY A 170 35.57 10.57 23.64
CA GLY A 170 35.80 9.13 23.53
C GLY A 170 34.66 8.32 22.91
N THR A 171 34.87 7.94 21.66
CA THR A 171 34.13 6.97 20.84
C THR A 171 33.82 5.64 21.54
N ALA A 172 32.58 5.14 21.42
CA ALA A 172 32.29 3.71 21.24
C ALA A 172 30.84 3.48 20.78
N ALA A 173 30.71 2.67 19.74
CA ALA A 173 29.47 2.22 19.14
C ALA A 173 28.60 1.41 20.13
N LEU A 174 27.30 1.70 20.13
CA LEU A 174 26.28 0.75 20.56
C LEU A 174 25.28 0.58 19.42
N ILE A 175 25.35 -0.60 18.82
CA ILE A 175 24.31 -1.15 17.93
C ILE A 175 23.14 -1.52 18.85
N GLY A 176 22.22 -0.58 19.01
CA GLY A 176 20.90 -0.80 19.61
C GLY A 176 19.86 -0.69 18.51
N GLY A 177 19.23 -1.81 18.15
CA GLY A 177 18.19 -1.86 17.14
C GLY A 177 16.96 -1.06 17.56
N CYS A 178 16.87 0.18 17.06
CA CYS A 178 15.63 0.92 16.99
C CYS A 178 14.66 0.17 16.06
N ARG A 179 13.61 -0.41 16.61
CA ARG A 179 12.42 -0.74 15.81
C ARG A 179 11.83 0.59 15.37
N SER A 180 12.02 0.88 14.09
CA SER A 180 11.68 2.12 13.41
C SER A 180 10.30 2.62 13.80
N GLY A 181 10.27 3.75 14.50
CA GLY A 181 9.21 4.70 14.28
C GLY A 181 9.31 5.22 12.85
N VAL A 182 8.16 5.63 12.31
CA VAL A 182 8.07 6.52 11.15
C VAL A 182 8.36 5.80 9.83
N GLY A 183 7.32 5.20 9.27
CA GLY A 183 7.17 5.07 7.82
C GLY A 183 6.76 6.41 7.19
N ALA A 184 7.41 7.53 7.53
CA ALA A 184 7.34 8.73 6.69
C ALA A 184 8.13 8.41 5.41
N LEU A 185 7.46 7.77 4.46
CA LEU A 185 7.90 7.77 3.08
C LEU A 185 7.33 9.03 2.44
N ALA A 186 8.10 10.12 2.58
CA ALA A 186 7.90 11.40 1.92
C ALA A 186 7.26 11.24 0.54
N VAL A 187 5.99 11.65 0.43
CA VAL A 187 5.29 11.86 -0.83
C VAL A 187 5.82 13.16 -1.42
N VAL A 188 6.95 13.10 -2.12
CA VAL A 188 7.33 14.19 -3.03
C VAL A 188 6.66 13.91 -4.37
N GLY A 189 5.42 14.38 -4.50
CA GLY A 189 4.76 14.52 -5.79
C GLY A 189 5.43 15.62 -6.59
N VAL A 190 6.34 15.27 -7.51
CA VAL A 190 6.79 16.20 -8.54
C VAL A 190 5.74 16.24 -9.65
N LEU A 191 4.85 17.23 -9.52
CA LEU A 191 4.05 17.75 -10.62
C LEU A 191 4.91 18.77 -11.37
N LEU A 192 5.37 18.42 -12.57
CA LEU A 192 5.83 19.40 -13.56
C LEU A 192 5.25 19.04 -14.93
N LEU A 193 4.23 19.82 -15.29
CA LEU A 193 3.65 19.91 -16.62
C LEU A 193 4.61 20.65 -17.58
N ALA A 194 4.43 20.29 -18.85
CA ALA A 194 4.74 21.06 -20.07
C ALA A 194 6.12 20.88 -20.75
N GLY A 195 6.06 20.27 -21.94
CA GLY A 195 6.51 20.95 -23.16
C GLY A 195 7.81 20.45 -23.78
N ALA A 196 7.71 19.66 -24.86
CA ALA A 196 8.07 20.10 -26.21
C ALA A 196 8.21 18.89 -27.14
N ALA A 197 7.31 18.82 -28.12
CA ALA A 197 7.51 18.06 -29.33
C ALA A 197 8.59 18.73 -30.18
N LEU A 198 9.62 17.98 -30.58
CA LEU A 198 10.35 18.25 -31.82
C LEU A 198 11.13 17.02 -32.26
N VAL A 199 10.58 16.23 -33.19
CA VAL A 199 11.39 15.42 -34.10
C VAL A 199 11.01 15.81 -35.52
N ALA A 200 11.85 16.66 -36.10
CA ALA A 200 11.92 16.87 -37.52
C ALA A 200 12.56 15.64 -38.17
N SER A 201 11.91 15.08 -39.19
CA SER A 201 12.63 14.37 -40.24
C SER A 201 11.86 14.52 -41.54
N LEU A 202 12.29 15.53 -42.32
CA LEU A 202 11.95 15.71 -43.73
C LEU A 202 13.02 15.00 -44.58
N GLY A 203 12.57 14.30 -45.62
CA GLY A 203 13.39 13.70 -46.67
C GLY A 203 12.55 12.70 -47.47
N HIS A 204 11.52 13.15 -48.19
CA HIS A 204 11.56 13.49 -49.63
C HIS A 204 12.23 12.42 -50.50
N GLY A 205 11.40 11.58 -51.13
CA GLY A 205 11.79 10.65 -52.19
C GLY A 205 10.56 10.03 -52.85
N MET A 206 9.82 10.81 -53.65
CA MET A 206 8.82 10.29 -54.59
C MET A 206 9.52 9.61 -55.78
N PRO A 207 9.13 8.39 -56.18
CA PRO A 207 9.41 7.89 -57.52
C PRO A 207 8.33 8.37 -58.53
N PRO A 208 8.68 8.50 -59.82
CA PRO A 208 7.77 9.02 -60.85
C PRO A 208 6.74 7.97 -61.30
N SER A 209 5.51 8.42 -61.53
CA SER A 209 4.48 7.68 -62.27
C SER A 209 4.82 7.64 -63.77
N PRO A 210 4.80 6.49 -64.43
CA PRO A 210 4.73 6.43 -65.88
C PRO A 210 3.27 6.54 -66.34
N GLY A 211 3.00 7.52 -67.18
CA GLY A 211 1.73 7.69 -67.87
C GLY A 211 1.60 6.86 -69.14
N GLY A 212 0.36 6.82 -69.64
CA GLY A 212 -0.03 6.44 -71.01
C GLY A 212 -0.34 4.95 -71.20
N PHE A 213 -1.32 4.51 -71.99
CA PHE A 213 -2.38 5.14 -72.77
C PHE A 213 -3.30 3.97 -73.25
N VAL A 214 -4.58 4.28 -73.45
CA VAL A 214 -5.75 3.53 -73.99
C VAL A 214 -5.48 2.84 -75.37
N PRO A 215 -6.42 2.15 -76.08
CA PRO A 215 -7.77 1.61 -75.78
C PRO A 215 -8.07 0.21 -76.38
N SER A 216 -9.28 -0.34 -76.16
CA SER A 216 -10.22 -0.71 -77.26
C SER A 216 -11.50 -1.38 -76.77
N SER A 217 -12.59 -0.96 -77.41
CA SER A 217 -13.96 -1.48 -77.37
C SER A 217 -14.08 -2.94 -77.81
N VAL A 218 -15.04 -3.67 -77.24
CA VAL A 218 -16.15 -4.37 -77.92
C VAL A 218 -17.33 -4.41 -76.95
#